data_AF-A0A355H3Z5-F1
#
_entry.id   AF-A0A355H3Z5-F1
#
_cell.length_a   1.000
_cell.length_b   1.000
_cell.length_c   1.000
_cell.angle_alpha   90.00
_cell.angle_beta   90.00
_cell.angle_gamma   90.00
#
_symmetry.space_group_name_H-M   'P 1'
#
loop_
_entity.id
_entity.type
_entity.pdbx_description
1 polymer ?
#
loop_
_entity_poly.entity_id
_entity_poly.type
_entity_poly.pdbx_seq_one_letter_code
_entity_poly.pdbx_strand_id
1 'polypeptide(L)'
;MAKYPSEIFGFYLRNISLDANDSRKKFWCPFHGSQCYKQSRLLDTPFGVCTAHVEGQEIALCPRRFLEKNKVFQTIAISQFGTSENVLVFSEVGLPGIGNFDFVMVKHKPLSAQIDDFVAVEFQTGQTTSTGQLVKGFKDFMSDRRISEGTSYHFGINMYDIWKRTFTQILNKGIIMEKWGKKIFWVVQDPVFNYFRQKFRLSEMGYNKSDCSVFSLYDLKARGNRLELIATRMFSSTVDALFDAFRRNDDIPPVEKF
;
A
#
# COMPACT_ATOMS: atom_id res chain seq x y z
N MET A 1 1.73 21.74 9.45
CA MET A 1 1.65 20.42 10.11
C MET A 1 2.95 19.65 9.85
N ALA A 2 3.39 18.82 10.80
CA ALA A 2 4.69 18.15 10.77
C ALA A 2 4.78 17.08 9.68
N LYS A 3 5.98 16.94 9.09
CA LYS A 3 6.28 15.96 8.04
C LYS A 3 7.68 15.40 8.22
N TYR A 4 7.82 14.09 8.40
CA TYR A 4 9.11 13.42 8.63
C TYR A 4 9.05 11.92 8.28
N PRO A 5 10.18 11.26 7.96
CA PRO A 5 10.19 9.80 7.85
C PRO A 5 9.87 9.21 9.23
N SER A 6 8.90 8.30 9.34
CA SER A 6 8.45 7.76 10.63
C SER A 6 8.92 6.34 10.87
N GLU A 7 9.19 5.58 9.81
CA GLU A 7 9.70 4.22 9.89
C GLU A 7 10.89 4.05 8.93
N ILE A 8 12.02 3.65 9.49
CA ILE A 8 13.28 3.48 8.75
C ILE A 8 13.76 2.04 8.93
N PHE A 9 13.95 1.35 7.81
CA PHE A 9 14.28 -0.08 7.73
C PHE A 9 13.30 -0.97 8.51
N GLY A 10 12.01 -0.60 8.46
CA GLY A 10 10.91 -1.31 9.11
C GLY A 10 10.78 -1.11 10.62
N PHE A 11 11.56 -0.19 11.20
CA PHE A 11 11.45 0.18 12.60
C PHE A 11 11.02 1.62 12.77
N TYR A 12 9.99 1.83 13.60
CA TYR A 12 9.52 3.17 13.96
C TYR A 12 10.67 3.98 14.56
N LEU A 13 10.73 5.29 14.32
CA LEU A 13 11.85 6.12 14.78
C LEU A 13 12.08 6.05 16.30
N ARG A 14 11.00 5.87 17.06
CA ARG A 14 11.06 5.75 18.53
C ARG A 14 11.62 4.40 19.00
N ASN A 15 11.81 3.44 18.10
CA ASN A 15 12.43 2.16 18.41
C ASN A 15 13.96 2.28 18.37
N ILE A 16 14.58 2.25 19.53
CA ILE A 16 16.04 2.31 19.72
C ILE A 16 16.64 0.98 20.17
N SER A 17 15.91 -0.13 20.01
CA SER A 17 16.41 -1.46 20.37
C SER A 17 17.64 -1.85 19.56
N LEU A 18 18.40 -2.84 20.06
CA LEU A 18 19.54 -3.42 19.35
C LEU A 18 19.12 -3.93 17.96
N ASP A 19 18.01 -4.67 17.86
CA ASP A 19 17.50 -5.19 16.59
C ASP A 19 17.16 -4.08 15.57
N ALA A 20 16.57 -2.98 16.05
CA ALA A 20 16.25 -1.84 15.20
C ALA A 20 17.53 -1.18 14.66
N ASN A 21 18.53 -1.01 15.52
CA ASN A 21 19.81 -0.44 15.14
C ASN A 21 20.61 -1.35 14.21
N ASP A 22 20.61 -2.65 14.46
CA ASP A 22 21.28 -3.64 13.61
C ASP A 22 20.63 -3.73 12.24
N SER A 23 19.30 -3.70 12.17
CA SER A 23 18.59 -3.67 10.90
C SER A 23 18.89 -2.41 10.09
N ARG A 24 18.99 -1.24 10.75
CA ARG A 24 19.39 0.02 10.10
C ARG A 24 20.83 0.00 9.61
N LYS A 25 21.77 -0.58 10.37
CA LYS A 25 23.17 -0.73 9.98
C LYS A 25 23.33 -1.68 8.79
N LYS A 26 22.57 -2.77 8.79
CA LYS A 26 22.59 -3.81 7.75
C LYS A 26 21.67 -3.50 6.56
N PHE A 27 20.95 -2.37 6.58
CA PHE A 27 19.92 -2.02 5.60
C PHE A 27 18.84 -3.10 5.39
N TRP A 28 18.52 -3.83 6.45
CA TRP A 28 17.64 -4.99 6.43
C TRP A 28 16.16 -4.59 6.48
N CYS A 29 15.32 -5.27 5.69
CA CYS A 29 13.87 -5.12 5.71
C CYS A 29 13.22 -6.27 6.49
N PRO A 30 12.70 -6.02 7.71
CA PRO A 30 12.11 -7.08 8.54
C PRO A 30 10.79 -7.62 7.96
N PHE A 31 10.07 -6.85 7.15
CA PHE A 31 8.79 -7.27 6.59
C PHE A 31 8.93 -8.34 5.50
N HIS A 32 10.08 -8.38 4.83
CA HIS A 32 10.37 -9.37 3.78
C HIS A 32 11.46 -10.36 4.20
N GLY A 33 12.28 -10.02 5.21
CA GLY A 33 13.45 -10.83 5.57
C GLY A 33 14.53 -10.80 4.49
N SER A 34 14.79 -9.61 3.91
CA SER A 34 15.86 -9.41 2.93
C SER A 34 16.44 -7.99 3.00
N GLN A 35 17.51 -7.73 2.24
CA GLN A 35 18.04 -6.38 2.04
C GLN A 35 16.95 -5.44 1.49
N CYS A 36 16.97 -4.18 1.92
CA CYS A 36 16.08 -3.15 1.41
C CYS A 36 16.35 -2.92 -0.08
N TYR A 37 15.32 -3.08 -0.91
CA TYR A 37 15.44 -2.91 -2.37
C TYR A 37 15.26 -1.45 -2.82
N LYS A 38 14.70 -0.58 -1.96
CA LYS A 38 14.35 0.79 -2.33
C LYS A 38 15.64 1.60 -2.48
N GLN A 39 15.81 2.25 -3.63
CA GLN A 39 16.99 3.06 -3.96
C GLN A 39 16.60 4.53 -4.16
N SER A 40 17.59 5.42 -4.11
CA SER A 40 17.46 6.83 -4.44
C SER A 40 18.73 7.30 -5.13
N ARG A 41 18.60 8.13 -6.18
CA ARG A 41 19.76 8.74 -6.87
C ARG A 41 20.55 9.71 -5.98
N LEU A 42 20.03 10.04 -4.80
CA LEU A 42 20.63 10.98 -3.84
C LEU A 42 21.37 10.28 -2.69
N LEU A 43 21.48 8.95 -2.75
CA LEU A 43 22.05 8.09 -1.71
C LEU A 43 22.92 6.99 -2.33
N ASP A 44 24.05 6.69 -1.69
CA ASP A 44 24.90 5.53 -2.01
C ASP A 44 24.47 4.27 -1.23
N THR A 45 23.44 4.39 -0.41
CA THR A 45 22.88 3.31 0.42
C THR A 45 21.39 3.15 0.12
N PRO A 46 20.78 1.99 0.42
CA PRO A 46 19.35 1.79 0.25
C PRO A 46 18.52 2.87 0.96
N PHE A 47 17.52 3.40 0.26
CA PHE A 47 16.61 4.41 0.76
C PHE A 47 15.53 3.79 1.66
N GLY A 48 15.92 3.46 2.88
CA GLY A 48 15.13 2.69 3.85
C GLY A 48 13.91 3.35 4.46
N VAL A 49 13.33 4.41 3.88
CA VAL A 49 12.10 5.00 4.41
C VAL A 49 10.88 4.16 3.99
N CYS A 50 10.33 3.45 4.97
CA CYS A 50 9.19 2.55 4.82
C CYS A 50 7.86 3.29 5.00
N THR A 51 7.81 4.24 5.93
CA THR A 51 6.62 5.04 6.29
C THR A 51 7.05 6.49 6.54
N ALA A 52 6.18 7.44 6.21
CA ALA A 52 6.35 8.84 6.57
C ALA A 52 5.14 9.37 7.32
N HIS A 53 5.41 10.19 8.33
CA HIS A 53 4.39 11.00 8.97
C HIS A 53 4.10 12.21 8.09
N VAL A 54 2.83 12.41 7.72
CA VAL A 54 2.36 13.56 6.95
C VAL A 54 1.02 13.99 7.51
N GLU A 55 0.96 15.21 8.07
CA GLU A 55 -0.30 15.85 8.43
C GLU A 55 -1.14 15.01 9.41
N GLY A 56 -0.49 14.43 10.42
CA GLY A 56 -1.13 13.60 11.45
C GLY A 56 -1.38 12.15 11.05
N GLN A 57 -1.00 11.75 9.83
CA GLN A 57 -1.19 10.40 9.30
C GLN A 57 0.15 9.70 9.08
N GLU A 58 0.19 8.39 9.33
CA GLU A 58 1.34 7.53 9.02
C GLU A 58 1.11 6.84 7.68
N ILE A 59 1.84 7.27 6.64
CA ILE A 59 1.66 6.81 5.27
C ILE A 59 2.81 5.88 4.88
N ALA A 60 2.50 4.62 4.61
CA ALA A 60 3.42 3.64 4.04
C ALA A 60 3.85 4.09 2.65
N LEU A 61 5.17 4.14 2.44
CA LEU A 61 5.83 4.54 1.18
C LEU A 61 6.55 3.36 0.51
N CYS A 62 6.33 2.14 1.01
CA CYS A 62 6.93 0.92 0.52
C CYS A 62 5.90 -0.21 0.57
N PRO A 63 5.63 -0.91 -0.55
CA PRO A 63 4.64 -2.00 -0.58
C PRO A 63 5.00 -3.15 0.35
N ARG A 64 6.30 -3.41 0.58
CA ARG A 64 6.74 -4.43 1.56
C ARG A 64 6.22 -4.15 2.98
N ARG A 65 5.78 -2.92 3.29
CA ARG A 65 5.17 -2.61 4.60
C ARG A 65 3.89 -3.41 4.85
N PHE A 66 3.15 -3.75 3.80
CA PHE A 66 1.94 -4.57 3.88
C PHE A 66 2.21 -6.07 4.08
N LEU A 67 3.47 -6.51 4.01
CA LEU A 67 3.87 -7.89 4.31
C LEU A 67 3.97 -8.17 5.82
N GLU A 68 3.70 -7.19 6.69
CA GLU A 68 3.78 -7.36 8.15
C GLU A 68 3.00 -8.59 8.62
N LYS A 69 3.75 -9.62 9.04
CA LYS A 69 3.23 -10.86 9.63
C LYS A 69 2.13 -11.53 8.80
N ASN A 70 2.17 -11.35 7.47
CA ASN A 70 1.14 -11.85 6.55
C ASN A 70 -0.30 -11.40 6.89
N LYS A 71 -0.49 -10.32 7.68
CA LYS A 71 -1.81 -9.84 8.12
C LYS A 71 -2.78 -9.61 6.95
N VAL A 72 -2.26 -9.03 5.87
CA VAL A 72 -3.04 -8.75 4.66
C VAL A 72 -3.56 -10.03 4.04
N PHE A 73 -2.68 -11.01 3.81
CA PHE A 73 -3.05 -12.29 3.21
C PHE A 73 -4.01 -13.08 4.10
N GLN A 74 -3.80 -13.09 5.42
CA GLN A 74 -4.72 -13.74 6.37
C GLN A 74 -6.12 -13.11 6.32
N THR A 75 -6.21 -11.78 6.32
CA THR A 75 -7.48 -11.05 6.25
C THR A 75 -8.22 -11.38 4.95
N ILE A 76 -7.53 -11.38 3.81
CA ILE A 76 -8.12 -11.72 2.51
C ILE A 76 -8.54 -13.19 2.46
N ALA A 77 -7.72 -14.11 2.97
CA ALA A 77 -8.02 -15.54 2.96
C ALA A 77 -9.29 -15.85 3.77
N ILE A 78 -9.40 -15.30 4.98
CA ILE A 78 -10.60 -15.44 5.81
C ILE A 78 -11.81 -14.81 5.10
N SER A 79 -11.66 -13.61 4.54
CA SER A 79 -12.76 -12.91 3.87
C SER A 79 -13.27 -13.62 2.61
N GLN A 80 -12.38 -14.22 1.81
CA GLN A 80 -12.73 -14.81 0.52
C GLN A 80 -13.02 -16.32 0.62
N PHE A 81 -12.15 -17.06 1.30
CA PHE A 81 -12.20 -18.52 1.35
C PHE A 81 -12.83 -19.05 2.65
N GLY A 82 -13.10 -18.17 3.63
CA GLY A 82 -13.58 -18.57 4.96
C GLY A 82 -12.50 -19.19 5.85
N THR A 83 -11.28 -19.35 5.36
CA THR A 83 -10.16 -20.00 6.06
C THR A 83 -8.82 -19.57 5.48
N SER A 84 -7.74 -19.69 6.27
CA SER A 84 -6.35 -19.57 5.82
C SER A 84 -5.69 -20.93 5.57
N GLU A 85 -6.39 -22.05 5.78
CA GLU A 85 -5.85 -23.39 5.56
C GLU A 85 -5.80 -23.73 4.07
N ASN A 86 -4.74 -24.44 3.64
CA ASN A 86 -4.51 -24.81 2.24
C ASN A 86 -4.57 -23.59 1.30
N VAL A 87 -3.98 -22.49 1.75
CA VAL A 87 -3.85 -21.25 0.98
C VAL A 87 -2.37 -20.98 0.73
N LEU A 88 -2.02 -20.77 -0.53
CA LEU A 88 -0.67 -20.40 -0.96
C LEU A 88 -0.67 -19.00 -1.59
N VAL A 89 0.42 -18.27 -1.42
CA VAL A 89 0.62 -16.94 -2.01
C VAL A 89 1.82 -16.99 -2.94
N PHE A 90 1.62 -16.59 -4.18
CA PHE A 90 2.66 -16.46 -5.19
C PHE A 90 2.88 -14.98 -5.49
N SER A 91 4.13 -14.52 -5.48
CA SER A 91 4.49 -13.14 -5.81
C SER A 91 4.83 -12.99 -7.30
N GLU A 92 4.56 -11.82 -7.88
CA GLU A 92 4.97 -11.43 -9.24
C GLU A 92 4.49 -12.42 -10.33
N VAL A 93 3.20 -12.75 -10.30
CA VAL A 93 2.61 -13.70 -11.26
C VAL A 93 2.29 -12.97 -12.57
N GLY A 94 3.03 -13.31 -13.62
CA GLY A 94 2.88 -12.71 -14.95
C GLY A 94 1.69 -13.24 -15.74
N LEU A 95 0.96 -12.33 -16.38
CA LEU A 95 -0.05 -12.64 -17.39
C LEU A 95 0.39 -12.04 -18.74
N PRO A 96 0.63 -12.86 -19.77
CA PRO A 96 1.07 -12.39 -21.08
C PRO A 96 0.16 -11.30 -21.66
N GLY A 97 0.76 -10.21 -22.15
CA GLY A 97 0.04 -9.07 -22.74
C GLY A 97 -0.55 -8.08 -21.73
N ILE A 98 -0.54 -8.38 -20.43
CA ILE A 98 -1.16 -7.55 -19.38
C ILE A 98 -0.12 -7.03 -18.39
N GLY A 99 0.80 -7.89 -17.96
CA GLY A 99 1.81 -7.58 -16.93
C GLY A 99 1.71 -8.52 -15.73
N ASN A 100 2.36 -8.14 -14.63
CA ASN A 100 2.40 -8.96 -13.42
C ASN A 100 1.34 -8.53 -12.42
N PHE A 101 0.74 -9.49 -11.73
CA PHE A 101 0.07 -9.25 -10.46
C PHE A 101 1.09 -9.25 -9.32
N ASP A 102 0.97 -8.32 -8.37
CA ASP A 102 1.88 -8.29 -7.22
C ASP A 102 1.84 -9.63 -6.48
N PHE A 103 0.64 -10.14 -6.22
CA PHE A 103 0.43 -11.47 -5.69
C PHE A 103 -0.81 -12.17 -6.28
N VAL A 104 -0.76 -13.49 -6.35
CA VAL A 104 -1.92 -14.36 -6.55
C VAL A 104 -2.00 -15.32 -5.37
N MET A 105 -3.17 -15.34 -4.73
CA MET A 105 -3.47 -16.22 -3.61
C MET A 105 -4.40 -17.34 -4.05
N VAL A 106 -4.00 -18.57 -3.79
CA VAL A 106 -4.64 -19.79 -4.31
C VAL A 106 -5.12 -20.65 -3.14
N LYS A 107 -6.40 -21.03 -3.17
CA LYS A 107 -7.00 -22.05 -2.31
C LYS A 107 -6.95 -23.38 -3.05
N HIS A 108 -6.32 -24.39 -2.44
CA HIS A 108 -6.20 -25.73 -3.01
C HIS A 108 -6.83 -26.79 -2.11
N LYS A 109 -7.11 -27.96 -2.70
CA LYS A 109 -7.56 -29.13 -1.94
C LYS A 109 -6.45 -29.66 -1.03
N PRO A 110 -6.78 -30.20 0.16
CA PRO A 110 -5.79 -30.77 1.06
C PRO A 110 -4.89 -31.79 0.35
N LEU A 111 -3.57 -31.66 0.54
CA LEU A 111 -2.55 -32.56 -0.01
C LEU A 111 -2.65 -32.76 -1.53
N SER A 112 -3.15 -31.76 -2.28
CA SER A 112 -3.35 -31.83 -3.73
C SER A 112 -2.98 -30.51 -4.40
N ALA A 113 -2.52 -30.59 -5.66
CA ALA A 113 -2.29 -29.44 -6.53
C ALA A 113 -3.58 -28.91 -7.19
N GLN A 114 -4.73 -29.56 -6.94
CA GLN A 114 -6.01 -29.09 -7.47
C GLN A 114 -6.43 -27.79 -6.79
N ILE A 115 -6.61 -26.75 -7.62
CA ILE A 115 -7.06 -25.42 -7.19
C ILE A 115 -8.60 -25.39 -7.09
N ASP A 116 -9.12 -24.92 -5.97
CA ASP A 116 -10.56 -24.68 -5.77
C ASP A 116 -10.93 -23.24 -6.17
N ASP A 117 -10.16 -22.25 -5.73
CA ASP A 117 -10.36 -20.84 -6.07
C ASP A 117 -9.04 -20.03 -6.00
N PHE A 118 -9.02 -18.85 -6.62
CA PHE A 118 -7.89 -17.93 -6.51
C PHE A 118 -8.33 -16.47 -6.57
N VAL A 119 -7.51 -15.59 -6.02
CA VAL A 119 -7.68 -14.13 -6.10
C VAL A 119 -6.36 -13.45 -6.40
N ALA A 120 -6.43 -12.29 -7.06
CA ALA A 120 -5.27 -11.41 -7.19
C ALA A 120 -5.22 -10.41 -6.03
N VAL A 121 -4.02 -9.96 -5.68
CA VAL A 121 -3.81 -8.93 -4.65
C VAL A 121 -2.78 -7.92 -5.17
N GLU A 122 -3.10 -6.64 -5.07
CA GLU A 122 -2.29 -5.50 -5.52
C GLU A 122 -2.06 -4.52 -4.37
N PHE A 123 -0.82 -4.15 -4.12
CA PHE A 123 -0.45 -3.26 -3.01
C PHE A 123 -0.26 -1.82 -3.51
N GLN A 124 -1.05 -0.89 -2.98
CA GLN A 124 -1.00 0.52 -3.34
C GLN A 124 -0.50 1.34 -2.14
N THR A 125 0.68 1.94 -2.29
CA THR A 125 1.34 2.73 -1.23
C THR A 125 1.57 4.17 -1.66
N GLY A 126 1.90 5.01 -0.67
CA GLY A 126 2.18 6.42 -0.87
C GLY A 126 3.39 6.67 -1.78
N GLN A 127 3.27 7.68 -2.63
CA GLN A 127 4.38 8.28 -3.36
C GLN A 127 4.55 9.73 -2.90
N THR A 128 5.78 10.23 -2.91
CA THR A 128 6.07 11.57 -2.38
C THR A 128 6.26 12.61 -3.48
N THR A 129 5.85 13.84 -3.19
CA THR A 129 6.35 15.05 -3.87
C THR A 129 7.59 15.57 -3.13
N SER A 130 8.49 16.27 -3.82
CA SER A 130 9.73 16.79 -3.24
C SER A 130 10.55 15.74 -2.49
N THR A 131 10.68 14.53 -3.07
CA THR A 131 11.34 13.36 -2.46
C THR A 131 12.75 13.63 -1.91
N GLY A 132 13.47 14.61 -2.47
CA GLY A 132 14.76 15.06 -1.93
C GLY A 132 14.69 15.54 -0.47
N GLN A 133 13.57 16.16 -0.05
CA GLN A 133 13.35 16.58 1.34
C GLN A 133 13.08 15.39 2.27
N LEU A 134 12.44 14.33 1.79
CA LEU A 134 12.32 13.08 2.54
C LEU A 134 13.69 12.39 2.68
N VAL A 135 14.51 12.41 1.61
CA VAL A 135 15.89 11.90 1.66
C VAL A 135 16.73 12.69 2.66
N LYS A 136 16.56 14.02 2.75
CA LYS A 136 17.20 14.84 3.78
C LYS A 136 16.83 14.33 5.18
N GLY A 137 15.54 14.15 5.47
CA GLY A 137 15.12 13.62 6.78
C GLY A 137 15.60 12.20 7.08
N PHE A 138 15.75 11.36 6.04
CA PHE A 138 16.41 10.07 6.19
C PHE A 138 17.89 10.22 6.56
N LYS A 139 18.64 11.10 5.90
CA LYS A 139 20.06 11.37 6.19
C LYS A 139 20.25 11.89 7.62
N ASP A 140 19.42 12.86 8.03
CA ASP A 140 19.47 13.46 9.36
C ASP A 140 19.27 12.38 10.44
N PHE A 141 18.25 11.51 10.27
CA PHE A 141 18.07 10.38 11.19
C PHE A 141 19.20 9.35 11.13
N MET A 142 19.74 9.04 9.94
CA MET A 142 20.81 8.04 9.82
C MET A 142 22.13 8.51 10.45
N SER A 143 22.38 9.83 10.47
CA SER A 143 23.51 10.45 11.17
C SER A 143 23.32 10.39 12.69
N ASP A 144 22.21 10.95 13.19
CA ASP A 144 22.08 11.28 14.61
C ASP A 144 21.24 10.25 15.39
N ARG A 145 20.65 9.27 14.69
CA ARG A 145 19.69 8.28 15.22
C ARG A 145 18.47 8.90 15.91
N ARG A 146 18.20 10.17 15.62
CA ARG A 146 17.08 10.95 16.14
C ARG A 146 16.68 12.00 15.12
N ILE A 147 15.41 12.43 15.19
CA ILE A 147 14.94 13.65 14.55
C ILE A 147 14.48 14.55 15.69
N SER A 148 15.00 15.76 15.76
CA SER A 148 14.65 16.71 16.81
C SER A 148 13.15 17.01 16.80
N GLU A 149 12.55 17.12 17.97
CA GLU A 149 11.14 17.48 18.10
C GLU A 149 10.84 18.81 17.37
N GLY A 150 9.67 18.90 16.72
CA GLY A 150 9.29 20.06 15.90
C GLY A 150 9.91 20.09 14.50
N THR A 151 10.86 19.21 14.17
CA THR A 151 11.45 19.16 12.82
C THR A 151 10.41 18.74 11.79
N SER A 152 10.37 19.47 10.67
CA SER A 152 9.48 19.16 9.54
C SER A 152 10.22 19.38 8.23
N TYR A 153 10.07 18.42 7.31
CA TYR A 153 10.68 18.44 5.98
C TYR A 153 9.64 18.81 4.93
N HIS A 154 10.06 19.54 3.89
CA HIS A 154 9.15 20.08 2.88
C HIS A 154 8.83 19.04 1.77
N PHE A 155 8.19 17.93 2.13
CA PHE A 155 7.64 16.95 1.18
C PHE A 155 6.11 16.84 1.30
N GLY A 156 5.48 16.11 0.38
CA GLY A 156 4.05 15.79 0.44
C GLY A 156 3.78 14.38 -0.09
N ILE A 157 2.52 13.95 -0.05
CA ILE A 157 2.08 12.72 -0.71
C ILE A 157 1.44 13.07 -2.05
N ASN A 158 1.93 12.49 -3.13
CA ASN A 158 1.40 12.65 -4.48
C ASN A 158 0.16 11.77 -4.68
N MET A 159 -0.95 12.14 -4.04
CA MET A 159 -2.20 11.40 -4.11
C MET A 159 -2.72 11.25 -5.53
N TYR A 160 -2.53 12.27 -6.37
CA TYR A 160 -2.96 12.24 -7.77
C TYR A 160 -2.20 11.16 -8.57
N ASP A 161 -0.88 11.08 -8.45
CA ASP A 161 -0.12 10.08 -9.21
C ASP A 161 -0.38 8.64 -8.74
N ILE A 162 -0.57 8.45 -7.42
CA ILE A 162 -0.99 7.14 -6.87
C ILE A 162 -2.27 6.69 -7.59
N TRP A 163 -3.32 7.51 -7.56
CA TRP A 163 -4.62 7.10 -8.11
C TRP A 163 -4.67 7.07 -9.62
N LYS A 164 -3.92 7.93 -10.32
CA LYS A 164 -3.75 7.82 -11.77
C LYS A 164 -3.23 6.42 -12.16
N ARG A 165 -2.19 5.94 -11.46
CA ARG A 165 -1.60 4.62 -11.75
C ARG A 165 -2.50 3.47 -11.30
N THR A 166 -3.03 3.53 -10.09
CA THR A 166 -3.94 2.51 -9.55
C THR A 166 -5.18 2.38 -10.44
N PHE A 167 -5.74 3.49 -10.93
CA PHE A 167 -6.92 3.46 -11.80
C PHE A 167 -6.64 2.78 -13.15
N THR A 168 -5.48 3.05 -13.77
CA THR A 168 -5.07 2.31 -14.99
C THR A 168 -4.93 0.80 -14.70
N GLN A 169 -4.41 0.41 -13.55
CA GLN A 169 -4.36 -1.00 -13.16
C GLN A 169 -5.77 -1.57 -12.94
N ILE A 170 -6.70 -0.83 -12.36
CA ILE A 170 -8.11 -1.24 -12.22
C ILE A 170 -8.74 -1.50 -13.59
N LEU A 171 -8.52 -0.62 -14.57
CA LEU A 171 -9.03 -0.83 -15.93
C LEU A 171 -8.37 -2.05 -16.61
N ASN A 172 -7.07 -2.25 -16.45
CA ASN A 172 -6.38 -3.34 -17.15
C ASN A 172 -6.56 -4.70 -16.48
N LYS A 173 -6.43 -4.77 -15.16
CA LYS A 173 -6.49 -6.01 -14.37
C LYS A 173 -7.90 -6.27 -13.84
N GLY A 174 -8.59 -5.25 -13.37
CA GLY A 174 -9.95 -5.39 -12.83
C GLY A 174 -10.94 -5.94 -13.86
N ILE A 175 -10.90 -5.45 -15.11
CA ILE A 175 -11.77 -5.93 -16.20
C ILE A 175 -11.55 -7.43 -16.46
N ILE A 176 -10.29 -7.88 -16.43
CA ILE A 176 -9.96 -9.29 -16.66
C ILE A 176 -10.51 -10.15 -15.52
N MET A 177 -10.28 -9.70 -14.29
CA MET A 177 -10.74 -10.41 -13.09
C MET A 177 -12.26 -10.49 -13.05
N GLU A 178 -12.98 -9.43 -13.43
CA GLU A 178 -14.44 -9.45 -13.63
C GLU A 178 -14.88 -10.47 -14.68
N LYS A 179 -14.25 -10.47 -15.86
CA LYS A 179 -14.56 -11.43 -16.93
C LYS A 179 -14.30 -12.89 -16.53
N TRP A 180 -13.32 -13.12 -15.66
CA TRP A 180 -13.05 -14.44 -15.10
C TRP A 180 -13.96 -14.81 -13.91
N GLY A 181 -14.77 -13.87 -13.41
CA GLY A 181 -15.54 -14.05 -12.19
C GLY A 181 -14.65 -14.24 -10.95
N LYS A 182 -13.47 -13.62 -10.94
CA LYS A 182 -12.48 -13.72 -9.86
C LYS A 182 -12.25 -12.36 -9.21
N LYS A 183 -11.98 -12.36 -7.91
CA LYS A 183 -11.74 -11.11 -7.18
C LYS A 183 -10.29 -10.64 -7.29
N ILE A 184 -10.12 -9.33 -7.33
CA ILE A 184 -8.85 -8.63 -7.12
C ILE A 184 -8.96 -7.73 -5.90
N PHE A 185 -8.00 -7.87 -4.99
CA PHE A 185 -7.93 -7.07 -3.77
C PHE A 185 -6.91 -5.95 -3.92
N TRP A 186 -7.39 -4.70 -3.92
CA TRP A 186 -6.59 -3.48 -3.90
C TRP A 186 -6.30 -3.11 -2.44
N VAL A 187 -5.10 -3.41 -1.97
CA VAL A 187 -4.68 -3.16 -0.59
C VAL A 187 -4.11 -1.75 -0.49
N VAL A 188 -4.74 -0.91 0.32
CA VAL A 188 -4.42 0.51 0.38
C VAL A 188 -4.72 1.07 1.77
N GLN A 189 -4.07 2.18 2.14
CA GLN A 189 -4.36 2.82 3.42
C GLN A 189 -5.62 3.70 3.40
N ASP A 190 -6.36 3.75 4.52
CA ASP A 190 -7.52 4.64 4.71
C ASP A 190 -7.30 6.08 4.21
N PRO A 191 -6.26 6.83 4.64
CA PRO A 191 -6.04 8.19 4.18
C PRO A 191 -5.86 8.31 2.65
N VAL A 192 -5.21 7.32 2.02
CA VAL A 192 -4.99 7.30 0.57
C VAL A 192 -6.30 7.00 -0.16
N PHE A 193 -7.11 6.07 0.34
CA PHE A 193 -8.42 5.74 -0.21
C PHE A 193 -9.47 6.84 0.00
N ASN A 194 -9.43 7.55 1.14
CA ASN A 194 -10.34 8.66 1.39
C ASN A 194 -10.15 9.79 0.38
N TYR A 195 -8.91 10.08 -0.03
CA TYR A 195 -8.64 11.01 -1.12
C TYR A 195 -9.32 10.56 -2.42
N PHE A 196 -9.22 9.28 -2.78
CA PHE A 196 -9.87 8.71 -3.97
C PHE A 196 -11.38 8.93 -3.95
N ARG A 197 -12.01 8.54 -2.84
CA ARG A 197 -13.46 8.66 -2.67
C ARG A 197 -13.93 10.09 -2.79
N GLN A 198 -13.21 11.03 -2.17
CA GLN A 198 -13.55 12.45 -2.24
C GLN A 198 -13.32 13.01 -3.65
N LYS A 199 -12.15 12.72 -4.24
CA LYS A 199 -11.77 13.26 -5.55
C LYS A 199 -12.70 12.79 -6.67
N PHE A 200 -13.14 11.53 -6.62
CA PHE A 200 -14.01 10.92 -7.64
C PHE A 200 -15.47 10.78 -7.19
N ARG A 201 -15.85 11.42 -6.07
CA ARG A 201 -17.21 11.42 -5.53
C ARG A 201 -17.84 10.01 -5.48
N LEU A 202 -17.07 9.05 -4.97
CA LEU A 202 -17.53 7.67 -4.76
C LEU A 202 -18.40 7.60 -3.50
N SER A 203 -19.50 8.37 -3.50
CA SER A 203 -20.51 8.36 -2.43
C SER A 203 -21.17 6.99 -2.37
N GLU A 204 -21.39 6.50 -1.14
CA GLU A 204 -22.08 5.23 -0.86
C GLU A 204 -21.40 3.95 -1.38
N MET A 205 -20.06 3.93 -1.44
CA MET A 205 -19.38 2.64 -1.54
C MET A 205 -19.67 1.79 -0.29
N GLY A 206 -20.26 0.63 -0.49
CA GLY A 206 -20.36 -0.46 0.48
C GLY A 206 -19.46 -1.63 0.11
N TYR A 207 -19.61 -2.74 0.82
CA TYR A 207 -19.09 -4.02 0.38
C TYR A 207 -20.23 -4.84 -0.20
N ASN A 208 -20.07 -5.31 -1.43
CA ASN A 208 -20.95 -6.24 -2.10
C ASN A 208 -20.16 -7.48 -2.53
N LYS A 209 -20.66 -8.66 -2.13
CA LYS A 209 -20.00 -9.94 -2.41
C LYS A 209 -19.93 -10.25 -3.91
N SER A 210 -20.85 -9.73 -4.74
CA SER A 210 -20.84 -9.95 -6.19
C SER A 210 -19.73 -9.20 -6.94
N ASP A 211 -19.19 -8.13 -6.35
CA ASP A 211 -18.19 -7.30 -7.00
C ASP A 211 -16.83 -7.99 -7.02
N CYS A 212 -16.08 -7.81 -8.10
CA CYS A 212 -14.76 -8.41 -8.26
C CYS A 212 -13.61 -7.48 -7.81
N SER A 213 -13.77 -6.16 -7.89
CA SER A 213 -12.77 -5.23 -7.36
C SER A 213 -13.06 -4.91 -5.90
N VAL A 214 -12.20 -5.37 -4.99
CA VAL A 214 -12.34 -5.15 -3.54
C VAL A 214 -11.19 -4.28 -3.04
N PHE A 215 -11.50 -3.14 -2.44
CA PHE A 215 -10.53 -2.32 -1.73
C PHE A 215 -10.43 -2.80 -0.28
N SER A 216 -9.29 -3.39 0.08
CA SER A 216 -8.99 -3.87 1.43
C SER A 216 -8.19 -2.79 2.16
N LEU A 217 -8.83 -2.08 3.08
CA LEU A 217 -8.24 -0.92 3.73
C LEU A 217 -7.48 -1.27 5.01
N TYR A 218 -6.38 -0.56 5.20
CA TYR A 218 -5.54 -0.67 6.37
C TYR A 218 -5.16 0.71 6.92
N ASP A 219 -4.74 0.73 8.18
CA ASP A 219 -4.13 1.91 8.78
C ASP A 219 -2.88 1.52 9.58
N LEU A 220 -2.03 2.50 9.85
CA LEU A 220 -0.85 2.38 10.69
C LEU A 220 -1.06 3.15 11.98
N LYS A 221 -1.13 2.44 13.11
CA LYS A 221 -1.28 3.08 14.43
C LYS A 221 -0.02 2.92 15.25
N ALA A 222 0.43 4.02 15.86
CA ALA A 222 1.50 3.98 16.83
C ALA A 222 1.04 3.24 18.09
N ARG A 223 1.81 2.25 18.53
CA ARG A 223 1.65 1.55 19.81
C ARG A 223 2.99 1.45 20.50
N GLY A 224 3.23 2.30 21.48
CA GLY A 224 4.53 2.41 22.13
C GLY A 224 5.62 2.82 21.12
N ASN A 225 6.60 1.94 20.91
CA ASN A 225 7.73 2.17 20.01
C ASN A 225 7.57 1.49 18.63
N ARG A 226 6.37 1.09 18.22
CA ARG A 226 6.11 0.47 16.91
C ARG A 226 4.92 1.09 16.19
N LEU A 227 4.92 1.03 14.86
CA LEU A 227 3.73 1.21 14.05
C LEU A 227 3.13 -0.16 13.78
N GLU A 228 1.84 -0.32 14.07
CA GLU A 228 1.10 -1.54 13.84
C GLU A 228 0.17 -1.37 12.64
N LEU A 229 0.25 -2.31 11.68
CA LEU A 229 -0.71 -2.43 10.59
C LEU A 229 -2.02 -3.03 11.09
N ILE A 230 -3.13 -2.35 10.83
CA ILE A 230 -4.46 -2.72 11.28
C ILE A 230 -5.41 -2.73 10.08
N ALA A 231 -6.13 -3.83 9.88
CA ALA A 231 -7.22 -3.89 8.90
C ALA A 231 -8.40 -3.05 9.40
N THR A 232 -9.02 -2.26 8.53
CA THR A 232 -10.10 -1.34 8.92
C THR A 232 -11.43 -1.72 8.28
N ARG A 233 -11.52 -1.62 6.96
CA ARG A 233 -12.77 -1.76 6.20
C ARG A 233 -12.51 -2.40 4.85
N MET A 234 -13.53 -3.02 4.29
CA MET A 234 -13.54 -3.39 2.87
C MET A 234 -14.63 -2.63 2.14
N PHE A 235 -14.31 -2.19 0.94
CA PHE A 235 -15.25 -1.64 -0.02
C PHE A 235 -15.14 -2.43 -1.31
N SER A 236 -16.18 -2.45 -2.13
CA SER A 236 -16.10 -3.06 -3.44
C SER A 236 -16.82 -2.22 -4.49
N SER A 237 -16.53 -2.50 -5.74
CA SER A 237 -17.20 -1.90 -6.88
C SER A 237 -17.02 -2.78 -8.11
N THR A 238 -17.85 -2.54 -9.13
CA THR A 238 -17.53 -2.93 -10.50
C THR A 238 -16.59 -1.93 -11.15
N VAL A 239 -15.85 -2.35 -12.18
CA VAL A 239 -15.02 -1.46 -12.99
C VAL A 239 -15.87 -0.43 -13.71
N ASP A 240 -17.04 -0.81 -14.21
CA ASP A 240 -17.98 0.11 -14.87
C ASP A 240 -18.43 1.24 -13.93
N ALA A 241 -18.78 0.93 -12.68
CA ALA A 241 -19.18 1.95 -11.72
C ALA A 241 -18.01 2.91 -11.36
N LEU A 242 -16.78 2.38 -11.23
CA LEU A 242 -15.59 3.21 -11.02
C LEU A 242 -15.29 4.10 -12.24
N PHE A 243 -15.48 3.56 -13.44
CA PHE A 243 -15.27 4.29 -14.69
C PHE A 243 -16.32 5.39 -14.90
N ASP A 244 -17.59 5.09 -14.63
CA ASP A 244 -18.67 6.06 -14.70
C ASP A 244 -18.47 7.21 -13.71
N ALA A 245 -18.05 6.90 -12.47
CA ALA A 245 -17.74 7.92 -11.48
C ALA A 245 -16.58 8.82 -11.91
N PHE A 246 -15.55 8.24 -12.54
CA PHE A 246 -14.44 9.02 -13.10
C PHE A 246 -14.90 9.95 -14.22
N ARG A 247 -15.73 9.43 -15.14
CA ARG A 247 -16.18 10.15 -16.34
C ARG A 247 -17.14 11.29 -16.02
N ARG A 248 -18.00 11.12 -15.02
CA ARG A 248 -19.02 12.10 -14.60
C ARG A 248 -18.55 13.02 -13.48
N ASN A 249 -17.24 13.14 -13.29
CA ASN A 249 -16.69 14.03 -12.27
C ASN A 249 -16.75 15.48 -12.75
N ASP A 250 -17.85 16.16 -12.44
CA ASP A 250 -18.14 17.52 -12.90
C ASP A 250 -17.32 18.64 -12.22
N ASP A 251 -16.34 18.32 -11.37
CA ASP A 251 -15.38 19.28 -10.81
C ASP A 251 -14.33 19.69 -11.85
N ILE A 252 -14.81 20.20 -12.97
CA ILE A 252 -14.01 20.73 -14.06
C ILE A 252 -13.69 22.19 -13.71
N PRO A 253 -12.40 22.55 -13.53
CA PRO A 253 -12.05 23.94 -13.32
C PRO A 253 -12.56 24.79 -14.49
N PRO A 254 -13.17 25.96 -14.24
CA PRO A 254 -13.59 26.87 -15.30
C PRO A 254 -12.37 27.21 -16.18
N VAL A 255 -12.59 27.33 -17.49
CA VAL A 255 -11.52 27.60 -18.47
C VAL A 255 -10.78 28.90 -18.15
N GLU A 256 -11.46 29.83 -17.50
CA GLU A 256 -10.94 31.12 -17.07
C GLU A 256 -9.87 31.02 -15.95
N LYS A 257 -9.71 29.84 -15.32
CA LYS A 257 -8.64 29.59 -14.34
C LYS A 257 -7.32 29.10 -14.97
N PHE A 258 -7.29 28.87 -16.29
CA PHE A 258 -6.08 28.53 -17.04
C PHE A 258 -5.40 29.81 -17.56
#